data_AF-A0A960IGI2-F1
#
_entry.id   AF-A0A960IGI2-F1
#
_cell.length_a   1.000
_cell.length_b   1.000
_cell.length_c   1.000
_cell.angle_alpha   90.00
_cell.angle_beta   90.00
_cell.angle_gamma   90.00
#
_symmetry.space_group_name_H-M   'P 1'
#
loop_
_entity.id
_entity.type
_entity.pdbx_description
1 polymer ?
#
loop_
_entity_poly.entity_id
_entity_poly.type
_entity_poly.pdbx_seq_one_letter_code
_entity_poly.pdbx_strand_id
1 'polypeptide(L)'
;QHFFFDIGGGDQLAFFWFPGAPAPVPGISAPAARPDIGDLVSAVGSMNHVAFDVPADQIDAIRTRLIEAGIECSELVYHDDSEWTVSKTLHEGCFVASVYFFGPDGVLLELASWTRDLRPDDVRHAPATAADAAAYLSAAAGG
;
A
#
# COMPACT_ATOMS: atom_id res chain seq x y z
N GLN A 1 -24.82 -1.01 6.90
CA GLN A 1 -24.73 0.25 6.15
C GLN A 1 -23.78 0.03 4.99
N HIS A 2 -24.05 0.64 3.84
CA HIS A 2 -23.22 0.54 2.65
C HIS A 2 -22.95 1.97 2.20
N PHE A 3 -21.68 2.38 2.30
CA PHE A 3 -21.22 3.73 2.00
C PHE A 3 -20.48 3.72 0.67
N PHE A 4 -20.63 4.80 -0.10
CA PHE A 4 -19.89 5.01 -1.35
C PHE A 4 -19.20 6.37 -1.25
N PHE A 5 -17.92 6.39 -1.56
CA PHE A 5 -17.08 7.58 -1.60
C PHE A 5 -16.62 7.77 -3.03
N ASP A 6 -16.82 8.97 -3.56
CA ASP A 6 -16.15 9.41 -4.79
C ASP A 6 -14.66 9.57 -4.48
N ILE A 7 -13.82 8.93 -5.28
CA ILE A 7 -12.36 8.95 -5.15
C ILE A 7 -11.67 9.63 -6.34
N GLY A 8 -12.44 10.28 -7.23
CA GLY A 8 -11.95 10.85 -8.48
C GLY A 8 -11.83 9.82 -9.59
N GLY A 9 -11.38 10.24 -10.77
CA GLY A 9 -11.17 9.35 -11.92
C GLY A 9 -12.43 8.73 -12.53
N GLY A 10 -13.62 9.07 -12.00
CA GLY A 10 -14.88 8.37 -12.32
C GLY A 10 -15.08 7.09 -11.48
N ASP A 11 -14.20 6.84 -10.52
CA ASP A 11 -14.21 5.66 -9.65
C ASP A 11 -14.85 5.97 -8.29
N GLN A 12 -15.27 4.89 -7.62
CA GLN A 12 -15.86 4.94 -6.29
C GLN A 12 -15.27 3.85 -5.42
N LEU A 13 -15.04 4.18 -4.15
CA LEU A 13 -14.70 3.19 -3.12
C LEU A 13 -15.88 3.00 -2.18
N ALA A 14 -16.25 1.74 -1.95
CA ALA A 14 -17.38 1.40 -1.11
C ALA A 14 -16.94 0.65 0.16
N PHE A 15 -17.64 0.93 1.26
CA PHE A 15 -17.45 0.25 2.54
C PHE A 15 -18.75 -0.34 3.04
N PHE A 16 -18.68 -1.55 3.57
CA PHE A 16 -19.77 -2.15 4.32
C PHE A 16 -19.48 -2.05 5.81
N TRP A 17 -20.49 -1.65 6.56
CA TRP A 17 -20.49 -1.72 8.01
C TRP A 17 -21.66 -2.57 8.48
N PHE A 18 -21.40 -3.63 9.24
CA PHE A 18 -22.42 -4.48 9.83
C PHE A 18 -22.30 -4.44 11.36
N PRO A 19 -23.41 -4.30 12.10
CA PRO A 19 -23.36 -4.20 13.56
C PRO A 19 -22.84 -5.48 14.24
N GLY A 20 -22.90 -6.63 13.55
CA GLY A 20 -22.37 -7.91 14.03
C GLY A 20 -21.13 -8.39 13.27
N ALA A 21 -20.44 -7.51 12.54
CA ALA A 21 -19.17 -7.89 11.92
C ALA A 21 -18.15 -8.28 13.01
N PRO A 22 -17.34 -9.33 12.78
CA PRO A 22 -16.24 -9.63 13.67
C PRO A 22 -15.22 -8.49 13.68
N ALA A 23 -14.50 -8.33 14.79
CA ALA A 23 -13.39 -7.39 14.88
C ALA A 23 -12.28 -7.76 13.86
N PRO A 24 -11.51 -6.78 13.36
CA PRO A 24 -10.37 -7.04 12.48
C PRO A 24 -9.32 -7.91 13.20
N VAL A 25 -8.60 -8.73 12.43
CA VAL A 25 -7.49 -9.57 12.90
C VAL A 25 -6.22 -9.12 12.17
N PRO A 26 -5.44 -8.19 12.75
CA PRO A 26 -4.19 -7.71 12.14
C PRO A 26 -3.22 -8.86 11.82
N GLY A 27 -2.58 -8.81 10.65
CA GLY A 27 -1.76 -9.88 10.09
C GLY A 27 -2.55 -10.97 9.35
N ILE A 28 -3.89 -10.95 9.43
CA ILE A 28 -4.77 -11.90 8.74
C ILE A 28 -5.73 -11.17 7.80
N SER A 29 -6.58 -10.29 8.34
CA SER A 29 -7.58 -9.55 7.54
C SER A 29 -7.01 -8.30 6.85
N ALA A 30 -5.89 -7.78 7.35
CA ALA A 30 -5.12 -6.65 6.84
C ALA A 30 -3.70 -6.72 7.46
N PRO A 31 -2.70 -5.97 6.94
CA PRO A 31 -1.37 -5.84 7.55
C PRO A 31 -1.42 -5.51 9.04
N ALA A 32 -0.47 -6.04 9.81
CA ALA A 32 -0.35 -5.72 11.23
C ALA A 32 0.31 -4.35 11.49
N ALA A 33 1.09 -3.88 10.53
CA ALA A 33 1.84 -2.64 10.60
C ALA A 33 1.91 -1.96 9.23
N ARG A 34 2.32 -0.69 9.22
CA ARG A 34 2.68 0.03 7.98
C ARG A 34 4.08 -0.39 7.52
N PRO A 35 4.43 -0.15 6.24
CA PRO A 35 5.74 -0.54 5.69
C PRO A 35 6.94 0.04 6.45
N ASP A 36 6.77 1.21 7.07
CA ASP A 36 7.83 1.94 7.78
C ASP A 36 8.11 1.41 9.18
N ILE A 37 7.22 0.58 9.76
CA ILE A 37 7.29 0.20 11.19
C ILE A 37 7.09 -1.29 11.46
N GLY A 38 6.79 -2.13 10.46
CA GLY A 38 6.67 -3.57 10.70
C GLY A 38 6.22 -4.39 9.51
N ASP A 39 5.64 -5.56 9.82
CA ASP A 39 5.27 -6.58 8.85
C ASP A 39 3.98 -6.22 8.09
N LEU A 40 4.07 -6.33 6.77
CA LEU A 40 2.98 -6.10 5.82
C LEU A 40 2.18 -7.35 5.49
N VAL A 41 2.60 -8.53 5.95
CA VAL A 41 1.92 -9.78 5.61
C VAL A 41 0.46 -9.76 6.09
N SER A 42 -0.44 -10.16 5.21
CA SER A 42 -1.83 -10.48 5.49
C SER A 42 -2.21 -11.78 4.77
N ALA A 43 -3.30 -12.43 5.18
CA ALA A 43 -3.65 -13.74 4.63
C ALA A 43 -3.97 -13.66 3.13
N VAL A 44 -3.64 -14.71 2.37
CA VAL A 44 -4.05 -14.82 0.96
C VAL A 44 -5.57 -14.71 0.86
N GLY A 45 -6.05 -13.86 -0.06
CA GLY A 45 -7.47 -13.53 -0.22
C GLY A 45 -7.95 -12.34 0.61
N SER A 46 -7.12 -11.81 1.52
CA SER A 46 -7.32 -10.48 2.08
C SER A 46 -6.89 -9.40 1.09
N MET A 47 -7.51 -8.22 1.17
CA MET A 47 -7.02 -7.02 0.49
C MET A 47 -5.91 -6.42 1.37
N ASN A 48 -4.66 -6.55 0.94
CA ASN A 48 -3.51 -6.11 1.72
C ASN A 48 -3.53 -4.59 1.96
N HIS A 49 -3.68 -3.81 0.88
CA HIS A 49 -3.91 -2.37 0.94
C HIS A 49 -4.62 -1.89 -0.31
N VAL A 50 -5.09 -0.64 -0.27
CA VAL A 50 -5.65 0.09 -1.43
C VAL A 50 -4.84 1.36 -1.61
N ALA A 51 -4.36 1.59 -2.82
CA ALA A 51 -3.66 2.81 -3.20
C ALA A 51 -4.60 3.74 -3.98
N PHE A 52 -4.58 5.03 -3.61
CA PHE A 52 -5.26 6.10 -4.31
C PHE A 52 -4.24 6.89 -5.11
N ASP A 53 -4.45 6.97 -6.43
CA ASP A 53 -3.64 7.83 -7.28
C ASP A 53 -3.92 9.30 -6.95
N VAL A 54 -2.86 10.06 -6.65
CA VAL A 54 -2.90 11.48 -6.34
C VAL A 54 -1.91 12.24 -7.22
N PRO A 55 -2.21 13.50 -7.59
CA PRO A 55 -1.25 14.34 -8.28
C PRO A 55 0.06 14.50 -7.50
N ALA A 56 1.19 14.39 -8.19
CA ALA A 56 2.52 14.39 -7.57
C ALA A 56 2.82 15.70 -6.81
N ASP A 57 2.28 16.81 -7.29
CA ASP A 57 2.41 18.12 -6.65
C ASP A 57 1.50 18.31 -5.42
N GLN A 58 0.64 17.34 -5.11
CA GLN A 58 -0.31 17.39 -4.00
C GLN A 58 -0.03 16.39 -2.89
N ILE A 59 0.81 15.37 -3.11
CA ILE A 59 1.00 14.29 -2.12
C ILE A 59 1.48 14.81 -0.76
N ASP A 60 2.43 15.76 -0.74
CA ASP A 60 2.91 16.39 0.50
C ASP A 60 1.80 17.16 1.20
N ALA A 61 1.01 17.93 0.46
CA ALA A 61 -0.10 18.70 1.03
C ALA A 61 -1.19 17.80 1.62
N ILE A 62 -1.50 16.67 0.96
CA ILE A 62 -2.46 15.69 1.47
C ILE A 62 -1.90 14.99 2.70
N ARG A 63 -0.61 14.62 2.71
CA ARG A 63 0.07 14.07 3.89
C ARG A 63 -0.01 15.02 5.09
N THR A 64 0.25 16.32 4.89
CA THR A 64 0.10 17.32 5.95
C THR A 64 -1.33 17.33 6.49
N ARG A 65 -2.35 17.27 5.63
CA ARG A 65 -3.76 17.20 6.06
C ARG A 65 -4.10 15.95 6.87
N LEU A 66 -3.48 14.79 6.57
CA LEU A 66 -3.63 13.59 7.39
C LEU A 66 -3.08 13.82 8.81
N ILE A 67 -1.88 14.36 8.91
CA ILE A 67 -1.21 14.65 10.19
C ILE A 67 -2.02 15.66 11.01
N GLU A 68 -2.49 16.74 10.38
CA GLU A 68 -3.33 17.76 11.02
C GLU A 68 -4.68 17.20 11.51
N ALA A 69 -5.21 16.19 10.84
CA ALA A 69 -6.41 15.45 11.25
C ALA A 69 -6.12 14.43 12.38
N GLY A 70 -4.88 14.29 12.83
CA GLY A 70 -4.48 13.33 13.85
C GLY A 70 -4.34 11.89 13.33
N ILE A 71 -4.23 11.71 12.02
CA ILE A 71 -4.01 10.40 11.40
C ILE A 71 -2.50 10.19 11.27
N GLU A 72 -1.98 9.15 11.93
CA GLU A 72 -0.60 8.75 11.77
C GLU A 72 -0.36 8.15 10.37
N CYS A 73 0.67 8.64 9.69
CA CYS A 73 1.08 8.17 8.37
C CYS A 73 2.61 8.05 8.27
N SER A 74 3.08 7.29 7.29
CA SER A 74 4.51 7.18 7.00
C SER A 74 5.09 8.52 6.51
N GLU A 75 6.42 8.58 6.42
CA GLU A 75 7.09 9.57 5.58
C GLU A 75 6.78 9.32 4.09
N LEU A 76 6.97 10.35 3.27
CA LEU A 76 6.96 10.20 1.81
C LEU A 76 8.21 9.43 1.38
N VAL A 77 8.00 8.34 0.65
CA VAL A 77 9.08 7.53 0.04
C VAL A 77 8.81 7.35 -1.45
N TYR A 78 9.87 7.09 -2.22
CA TYR A 78 9.76 6.78 -3.63
C TYR A 78 10.18 5.33 -3.85
N HIS A 79 9.30 4.49 -4.39
CA HIS A 79 9.69 3.15 -4.79
C HIS A 79 10.61 3.21 -6.00
N ASP A 80 11.66 2.41 -5.94
CA ASP A 80 12.69 2.31 -6.97
C ASP A 80 13.20 0.87 -7.09
N ASP A 81 14.19 0.69 -7.96
CA ASP A 81 14.77 -0.61 -8.27
C ASP A 81 16.05 -0.91 -7.48
N SER A 82 16.32 -0.13 -6.43
CA SER A 82 17.48 -0.36 -5.57
C SER A 82 17.28 -1.65 -4.75
N GLU A 83 18.36 -2.14 -4.14
CA GLU A 83 18.31 -3.25 -3.19
C GLU A 83 17.28 -3.02 -2.06
N TRP A 84 17.08 -1.74 -1.69
CA TRP A 84 16.16 -1.35 -0.63
C TRP A 84 14.74 -1.14 -1.12
N THR A 85 14.50 -1.19 -2.42
CA THR A 85 13.20 -0.98 -3.11
C THR A 85 12.56 0.39 -2.91
N VAL A 86 13.17 1.26 -2.10
CA VAL A 86 12.71 2.61 -1.82
C VAL A 86 13.88 3.59 -1.69
N SER A 87 13.60 4.84 -2.05
CA SER A 87 14.48 5.99 -1.93
C SER A 87 13.77 7.14 -1.19
N LYS A 88 14.55 7.95 -0.45
CA LYS A 88 14.07 9.18 0.20
C LYS A 88 14.04 10.39 -0.73
N THR A 89 14.73 10.30 -1.86
CA THR A 89 14.86 11.41 -2.81
C THR A 89 14.48 10.94 -4.20
N LEU A 90 13.70 11.75 -4.91
CA LEU A 90 13.32 11.46 -6.28
C LEU A 90 14.55 11.41 -7.21
N HIS A 91 14.64 10.35 -8.01
CA HIS A 91 15.59 10.22 -9.13
C HIS A 91 14.93 9.47 -10.30
N GLU A 92 15.65 9.32 -11.41
CA GLU A 92 15.13 8.73 -12.65
C GLU A 92 14.59 7.30 -12.51
N GLY A 93 15.13 6.55 -11.55
CA GLY A 93 14.73 5.16 -11.27
C GLY A 93 13.46 5.02 -10.43
N CYS A 94 13.00 6.11 -9.82
CA CYS A 94 11.76 6.08 -9.04
C CYS A 94 10.55 5.94 -9.97
N PHE A 95 9.56 5.14 -9.57
CA PHE A 95 8.34 4.92 -10.36
C PHE A 95 7.05 5.31 -9.65
N VAL A 96 6.98 5.25 -8.32
CA VAL A 96 5.81 5.72 -7.56
C VAL A 96 6.25 6.32 -6.23
N ALA A 97 5.65 7.45 -5.85
CA ALA A 97 5.79 8.06 -4.54
C ALA A 97 4.64 7.60 -3.64
N SER A 98 4.94 7.24 -2.39
CA SER A 98 3.99 6.57 -1.51
C SER A 98 3.96 7.15 -0.10
N VAL A 99 2.76 7.28 0.46
CA VAL A 99 2.50 7.57 1.88
C VAL A 99 1.45 6.58 2.39
N TYR A 100 1.78 5.83 3.44
CA TYR A 100 0.92 4.79 4.00
C TYR A 100 0.25 5.25 5.30
N PHE A 101 -1.00 4.88 5.50
CA PHE A 101 -1.76 5.17 6.72
C PHE A 101 -2.88 4.14 6.92
N PHE A 102 -3.38 4.02 8.14
CA PHE A 102 -4.50 3.13 8.43
C PHE A 102 -5.83 3.90 8.40
N GLY A 103 -6.84 3.26 7.82
CA GLY A 103 -8.23 3.66 7.98
C GLY A 103 -8.79 3.31 9.37
N PRO A 104 -9.99 3.80 9.72
CA PRO A 104 -10.57 3.62 11.05
C PRO A 104 -10.84 2.16 11.44
N ASP A 105 -11.04 1.27 10.45
CA ASP A 105 -11.30 -0.16 10.67
C ASP A 105 -10.03 -1.03 10.50
N GLY A 106 -8.85 -0.41 10.40
CA GLY A 106 -7.56 -1.11 10.31
C GLY A 106 -7.14 -1.54 8.89
N VAL A 107 -7.88 -1.13 7.85
CA VAL A 107 -7.43 -1.30 6.46
C VAL A 107 -6.20 -0.42 6.20
N LEU A 108 -5.17 -0.98 5.57
CA LEU A 108 -4.02 -0.20 5.14
C LEU A 108 -4.35 0.53 3.83
N LEU A 109 -4.08 1.83 3.81
CA LEU A 109 -4.33 2.72 2.68
C LEU A 109 -3.03 3.40 2.27
N GLU A 110 -2.95 3.74 0.99
CA GLU A 110 -1.79 4.39 0.39
C GLU A 110 -2.23 5.59 -0.44
N LEU A 111 -1.55 6.72 -0.26
CA LEU A 111 -1.49 7.76 -1.30
C LEU A 111 -0.35 7.38 -2.23
N ALA A 112 -0.65 7.18 -3.51
CA ALA A 112 0.32 6.82 -4.53
C ALA A 112 0.38 7.92 -5.59
N SER A 113 1.57 8.26 -6.05
CA SER A 113 1.73 9.17 -7.17
C SER A 113 2.77 8.64 -8.15
N TRP A 114 2.33 8.27 -9.35
CA TRP A 114 3.23 7.79 -10.39
C TRP A 114 4.18 8.91 -10.83
N THR A 115 5.49 8.66 -10.74
CA THR A 115 6.52 9.64 -11.13
C THR A 115 6.85 9.57 -12.62
N ARG A 116 6.41 8.51 -13.29
CA ARG A 116 6.55 8.24 -14.71
C ARG A 116 5.53 7.20 -15.16
N ASP A 117 5.31 7.10 -16.48
CA ASP A 117 4.54 6.01 -17.06
C ASP A 117 5.23 4.65 -16.80
N LEU A 118 4.40 3.60 -16.73
CA LEU A 118 4.86 2.22 -16.75
C LEU A 118 5.51 1.88 -18.09
N ARG A 119 6.62 1.16 -18.01
CA ARG A 119 7.43 0.74 -19.14
C ARG A 119 7.48 -0.79 -19.22
N PRO A 120 7.73 -1.37 -20.40
CA PRO A 120 7.79 -2.83 -20.55
C PRO A 120 8.82 -3.51 -19.63
N ASP A 121 9.91 -2.83 -19.30
CA ASP A 121 11.00 -3.29 -18.43
C ASP A 121 10.69 -3.20 -16.91
N ASP A 122 9.53 -2.66 -16.54
CA ASP A 122 9.02 -2.72 -15.16
C ASP A 122 8.51 -4.13 -14.79
N VAL A 123 8.21 -4.98 -15.78
CA VAL A 123 7.80 -6.36 -15.56
C VAL A 123 9.03 -7.27 -15.51
N ARG A 124 9.58 -7.46 -14.30
CA ARG A 124 10.83 -8.22 -14.08
C ARG A 124 10.63 -9.62 -13.55
N HIS A 125 9.46 -9.89 -12.99
CA HIS A 125 9.17 -11.15 -12.31
C HIS A 125 7.97 -11.83 -12.95
N ALA A 126 8.08 -13.14 -13.15
CA ALA A 126 6.91 -13.96 -13.40
C ALA A 126 6.05 -13.99 -12.13
N PRO A 127 4.70 -13.87 -12.23
CA PRO A 127 3.83 -14.01 -11.08
C PRO A 127 4.05 -15.36 -10.37
N ALA A 128 4.33 -15.31 -9.07
CA ALA A 128 4.42 -16.51 -8.26
C ALA A 128 3.04 -17.13 -8.03
N THR A 129 3.00 -18.44 -7.87
CA THR A 129 1.79 -19.22 -7.59
C THR A 129 1.85 -19.85 -6.20
N ALA A 130 0.72 -20.38 -5.73
CA ALA A 130 0.68 -21.15 -4.48
C ALA A 130 1.62 -22.38 -4.49
N ALA A 131 1.91 -22.95 -5.66
CA ALA A 131 2.84 -24.06 -5.79
C ALA A 131 4.30 -23.64 -5.58
N ASP A 132 4.64 -22.37 -5.86
CA ASP A 132 5.99 -21.84 -5.73
C ASP A 132 6.35 -21.47 -4.28
N ALA A 133 5.35 -21.36 -3.40
CA ALA A 133 5.53 -20.88 -2.02
C ALA A 133 6.60 -21.68 -1.25
N ALA A 134 6.61 -23.01 -1.37
CA ALA A 134 7.58 -23.85 -0.67
C ALA A 134 9.03 -23.59 -1.15
N ALA A 135 9.22 -23.35 -2.44
CA ALA A 135 10.52 -23.03 -3.01
C ALA A 135 11.02 -21.68 -2.49
N TYR A 136 10.18 -20.64 -2.49
CA TYR A 136 10.53 -19.32 -1.98
C TYR A 136 10.86 -19.33 -0.48
N LEU A 137 10.08 -20.05 0.33
CA LEU A 137 10.35 -20.18 1.77
C LEU A 137 11.68 -20.89 2.05
N SER A 138 12.02 -21.92 1.25
CA SER A 138 13.29 -22.62 1.38
C SER A 138 14.49 -21.76 0.99
N ALA A 139 14.35 -20.92 -0.03
CA ALA A 139 15.39 -19.98 -0.46
C ALA A 139 15.63 -18.89 0.59
N ALA A 140 14.57 -18.36 1.19
CA ALA A 140 14.67 -17.33 2.23
C ALA A 140 15.33 -17.84 3.52
N ALA A 141 15.22 -19.14 3.83
CA ALA A 141 15.80 -19.75 5.02
C ALA A 141 17.27 -20.16 4.89
N GLY A 142 17.82 -20.15 3.65
CA GLY A 142 19.16 -20.62 3.34
C GLY A 142 20.22 -19.53 3.10
N GLY A 143 19.88 -18.26 3.33
CA GLY A 143 20.76 -17.09 3.19
C GLY A 143 21.31 -16.58 4.51
#